data_AF-A0A8T2UY91-F1
#
_entry.id   AF-A0A8T2UY91-F1
#
_cell.length_a   1.000
_cell.length_b   1.000
_cell.length_c   1.000
_cell.angle_alpha   90.00
_cell.angle_beta   90.00
_cell.angle_gamma   90.00
#
_symmetry.space_group_name_H-M   'P 1'
#
loop_
_entity.id
_entity.type
_entity.pdbx_description
1 polymer ?
#
loop_
_entity_poly.entity_id
_entity_poly.type
_entity_poly.pdbx_seq_one_letter_code
_entity_poly.pdbx_strand_id
1 'polypeptide(L)'
;MLAGGPDYYQPFRPPPTVTLENVSTEDQIQIVRERRGRWFEYAIHVAALLNAGFTPSMLDEITGISGVEQNKIVVASQVRSSLEESGMNVEALSYFNVGGGADLLYELRILTAEQRLSAALYALDHRMDSKGYRDLARSMKDFGRRKNDDGWESFTSSPGDSLAYSYFRLSKEVKDEDLRETILKRGIEYAETEKAQARMRAFLESGEDDSDDQSQISVFEILRMSMSEAGTSSTPYMLPVVEPNVSDFDAVPSVSKKGPFGIQHAEHGWKTWVSLPAWDPLKTAVAPVAVSCPNAALLPWKQKRKELNEPVIILADKDVKDIFEAAYYVVDDGEGRFALQNGAVVSEAGSRVLGKVFLALRPPAPEVDEIASIEWD
;
A
#
# COMPACT_ATOMS: atom_id res chain seq x y z
N MET A 1 62.89 -40.96 11.39
CA MET A 1 63.24 -39.73 10.65
C MET A 1 62.51 -39.75 9.32
N LEU A 2 61.75 -38.67 9.11
CA LEU A 2 61.07 -38.14 7.91
C LEU A 2 61.93 -38.25 6.63
N ALA A 3 61.49 -38.13 5.38
CA ALA A 3 60.21 -38.05 4.64
C ALA A 3 60.62 -37.87 3.15
N GLY A 4 59.73 -38.12 2.18
CA GLY A 4 59.93 -37.66 0.79
C GLY A 4 59.14 -38.45 -0.25
N GLY A 5 57.84 -38.13 -0.39
CA GLY A 5 56.96 -38.65 -1.45
C GLY A 5 57.14 -37.97 -2.82
N PRO A 6 56.47 -38.47 -3.86
CA PRO A 6 56.86 -38.27 -5.26
C PRO A 6 56.28 -36.99 -5.90
N ASP A 7 57.05 -36.45 -6.85
CA ASP A 7 56.65 -35.42 -7.81
C ASP A 7 55.42 -35.83 -8.62
N TYR A 8 54.37 -35.00 -8.56
CA TYR A 8 53.31 -34.98 -9.57
C TYR A 8 53.03 -33.53 -9.98
N TYR A 9 53.75 -33.07 -11.00
CA TYR A 9 53.37 -31.87 -11.73
C TYR A 9 52.06 -32.14 -12.51
N GLN A 10 50.99 -31.40 -12.19
CA GLN A 10 49.78 -31.37 -13.03
C GLN A 10 49.81 -30.13 -13.94
N PRO A 11 49.70 -30.29 -15.27
CA PRO A 11 49.65 -29.16 -16.19
C PRO A 11 48.33 -28.38 -16.02
N PHE A 12 48.43 -27.05 -16.05
CA PHE A 12 47.30 -26.12 -16.04
C PHE A 12 46.30 -26.47 -17.14
N ARG A 13 45.07 -26.80 -16.75
CA ARG A 13 43.93 -26.90 -17.66
C ARG A 13 43.16 -25.57 -17.61
N PRO A 14 42.93 -24.89 -18.75
CA PRO A 14 42.03 -23.75 -18.75
C PRO A 14 40.63 -24.23 -18.35
N PRO A 15 39.88 -23.44 -17.55
CA PRO A 15 38.55 -23.86 -17.10
C PRO A 15 37.62 -24.00 -18.31
N PRO A 16 36.87 -25.11 -18.44
CA PRO A 16 35.82 -25.20 -19.44
C PRO A 16 34.73 -24.20 -19.08
N THR A 17 34.22 -23.48 -20.09
CA THR A 17 32.96 -22.74 -20.01
C THR A 17 31.88 -23.76 -19.64
N VAL A 18 31.43 -23.74 -18.38
CA VAL A 18 30.48 -24.75 -17.87
C VAL A 18 29.11 -24.47 -18.47
N THR A 19 28.72 -25.24 -19.48
CA THR A 19 27.33 -25.33 -19.93
C THR A 19 26.57 -26.29 -19.01
N LEU A 20 25.34 -25.94 -18.62
CA LEU A 20 24.45 -26.78 -17.80
C LEU A 20 24.10 -28.14 -18.44
N GLU A 21 24.36 -28.27 -19.74
CA GLU A 21 24.17 -29.48 -20.51
C GLU A 21 25.14 -30.55 -19.98
N ASN A 22 24.60 -31.55 -19.26
CA ASN A 22 25.25 -32.77 -18.75
C ASN A 22 25.66 -32.82 -17.26
N VAL A 23 25.23 -31.89 -16.40
CA VAL A 23 25.49 -31.99 -14.94
C VAL A 23 24.29 -32.59 -14.20
N SER A 24 24.47 -33.73 -13.52
CA SER A 24 23.40 -34.39 -12.75
C SER A 24 22.95 -33.55 -11.55
N THR A 25 21.73 -33.74 -11.06
CA THR A 25 21.21 -33.01 -9.87
C THR A 25 22.11 -33.18 -8.64
N GLU A 26 22.63 -34.40 -8.43
CA GLU A 26 23.55 -34.69 -7.32
C GLU A 26 24.87 -33.91 -7.47
N ASP A 27 25.42 -33.87 -8.69
CA ASP A 27 26.63 -33.10 -8.98
C ASP A 27 26.40 -31.59 -8.83
N GLN A 28 25.23 -31.07 -9.22
CA GLN A 28 24.85 -29.68 -9.01
C GLN A 28 24.80 -29.34 -7.51
N ILE A 29 24.18 -30.20 -6.71
CA ILE A 29 24.15 -30.05 -5.25
C ILE A 29 25.57 -30.03 -4.69
N GLN A 30 26.44 -30.93 -5.15
CA GLN A 30 27.81 -30.99 -4.67
C GLN A 30 28.63 -29.75 -5.06
N ILE A 31 28.46 -29.23 -6.28
CA ILE A 31 29.09 -27.98 -6.73
C ILE A 31 28.68 -26.81 -5.84
N VAL A 32 27.39 -26.70 -5.52
CA VAL A 32 26.86 -25.62 -4.67
C VAL A 32 27.34 -25.79 -3.22
N ARG A 33 27.25 -26.99 -2.65
CA ARG A 33 27.68 -27.31 -1.28
C ARG A 33 29.17 -27.00 -1.06
N GLU A 34 30.02 -27.39 -2.01
CA GLU A 34 31.46 -27.14 -1.93
C GLU A 34 31.86 -25.74 -2.43
N ARG A 35 30.90 -24.93 -2.93
CA ARG A 35 31.14 -23.61 -3.54
C ARG A 35 32.23 -23.67 -4.61
N ARG A 36 32.20 -24.69 -5.47
CA ARG A 36 33.22 -24.92 -6.51
C ARG A 36 33.18 -23.81 -7.55
N GLY A 37 34.33 -23.17 -7.77
CA GLY A 37 34.47 -22.06 -8.72
C GLY A 37 34.13 -20.70 -8.11
N ARG A 38 33.90 -19.71 -8.98
CA ARG A 38 33.52 -18.35 -8.59
C ARG A 38 32.03 -18.30 -8.23
N TRP A 39 31.64 -17.28 -7.47
CA TRP A 39 30.27 -17.15 -6.98
C TRP A 39 29.20 -17.16 -8.08
N PHE A 40 29.50 -16.58 -9.24
CA PHE A 40 28.59 -16.57 -10.38
C PHE A 40 28.61 -17.88 -11.19
N GLU A 41 29.64 -18.69 -11.07
CA GLU A 41 29.75 -20.00 -11.74
C GLU A 41 28.86 -21.01 -11.02
N TYR A 42 28.93 -21.08 -9.69
CA TYR A 42 28.04 -21.97 -8.94
C TYR A 42 26.60 -21.43 -8.77
N ALA A 43 26.37 -20.13 -8.91
CA ALA A 43 25.03 -19.54 -8.85
C ALA A 43 24.07 -20.09 -9.93
N ILE A 44 24.61 -20.46 -11.11
CA ILE A 44 23.83 -21.04 -12.20
C ILE A 44 23.21 -22.38 -11.76
N HIS A 45 23.93 -23.17 -10.96
CA HIS A 45 23.43 -24.43 -10.41
C HIS A 45 22.37 -24.21 -9.33
N VAL A 46 22.47 -23.15 -8.53
CA VAL A 46 21.41 -22.79 -7.57
C VAL A 46 20.10 -22.48 -8.30
N ALA A 47 20.14 -21.72 -9.39
CA ALA A 47 18.96 -21.44 -10.21
C ALA A 47 18.39 -22.71 -10.86
N ALA A 48 19.25 -23.61 -11.36
CA ALA A 48 18.84 -24.88 -11.94
C ALA A 48 18.13 -25.80 -10.92
N LEU A 49 18.66 -25.89 -9.70
CA LEU A 49 18.06 -26.68 -8.63
C LEU A 49 16.69 -26.13 -8.19
N LEU A 50 16.54 -24.81 -8.07
CA LEU A 50 15.25 -24.18 -7.77
C LEU A 50 14.21 -24.49 -8.87
N ASN A 51 14.60 -24.41 -10.15
CA ASN A 51 13.74 -24.77 -11.28
C ASN A 51 13.41 -26.27 -11.35
N ALA A 52 14.27 -27.13 -10.79
CA ALA A 52 14.04 -28.56 -10.66
C ALA A 52 13.11 -28.94 -9.48
N GLY A 53 12.60 -27.95 -8.73
CA GLY A 53 11.60 -28.15 -7.68
C GLY A 53 12.16 -28.17 -6.25
N PHE A 54 13.46 -27.87 -6.06
CA PHE A 54 14.02 -27.70 -4.72
C PHE A 54 13.52 -26.39 -4.10
N THR A 55 13.18 -26.43 -2.82
CA THR A 55 12.85 -25.20 -2.07
C THR A 55 14.12 -24.56 -1.50
N PRO A 56 14.14 -23.23 -1.26
CA PRO A 56 15.29 -22.59 -0.63
C PRO A 56 15.70 -23.21 0.71
N SER A 57 14.72 -23.64 1.52
CA SER A 57 14.96 -24.32 2.80
C SER A 57 15.64 -25.67 2.62
N MET A 58 15.19 -26.47 1.65
CA MET A 58 15.85 -27.75 1.33
C MET A 58 17.30 -27.54 0.88
N LEU A 59 17.55 -26.53 0.03
CA LEU A 59 18.91 -26.22 -0.41
C LEU A 59 19.77 -25.70 0.74
N ASP A 60 19.22 -24.95 1.69
CA ASP A 60 19.95 -24.51 2.88
C ASP A 60 20.38 -25.71 3.74
N GLU A 61 19.46 -26.63 4.02
CA GLU A 61 19.75 -27.87 4.77
C GLU A 61 20.82 -28.73 4.07
N ILE A 62 20.77 -28.82 2.74
CA ILE A 62 21.66 -29.67 1.96
C ILE A 62 22.99 -28.97 1.65
N THR A 63 23.06 -27.65 1.48
CA THR A 63 24.28 -26.96 0.99
C THR A 63 24.89 -26.01 2.00
N GLY A 64 24.15 -25.64 3.06
CA GLY A 64 24.54 -24.63 4.04
C GLY A 64 24.49 -23.19 3.49
N ILE A 65 23.92 -22.98 2.30
CA ILE A 65 23.73 -21.65 1.72
C ILE A 65 22.33 -21.17 2.09
N SER A 66 22.26 -20.12 2.90
CA SER A 66 20.97 -19.56 3.33
C SER A 66 20.11 -19.11 2.13
N GLY A 67 18.79 -19.15 2.27
CA GLY A 67 17.88 -18.65 1.22
C GLY A 67 18.14 -17.20 0.81
N VAL A 68 18.64 -16.37 1.73
CA VAL A 68 19.06 -14.98 1.45
C VAL A 68 20.30 -14.95 0.55
N GLU A 69 21.29 -15.78 0.85
CA GLU A 69 22.51 -15.91 0.03
C GLU A 69 22.19 -16.51 -1.35
N GLN A 70 21.33 -17.54 -1.42
CA GLN A 70 20.86 -18.13 -2.69
C GLN A 70 20.23 -17.08 -3.62
N ASN A 71 19.26 -16.31 -3.12
CA ASN A 71 18.63 -15.25 -3.91
C ASN A 71 19.65 -14.19 -4.34
N LYS A 72 20.58 -13.83 -3.44
CA LYS A 72 21.60 -12.82 -3.73
C LYS A 72 22.51 -13.24 -4.88
N ILE A 73 23.12 -14.42 -4.79
CA ILE A 73 24.08 -14.89 -5.80
C ILE A 73 23.42 -15.14 -7.15
N VAL A 74 22.17 -15.63 -7.18
CA VAL A 74 21.41 -15.86 -8.42
C VAL A 74 21.08 -14.54 -9.11
N VAL A 75 20.56 -13.56 -8.36
CA VAL A 75 20.22 -12.24 -8.94
C VAL A 75 21.49 -11.50 -9.35
N ALA A 76 22.53 -11.53 -8.52
CA ALA A 76 23.81 -10.90 -8.84
C ALA A 76 24.46 -11.53 -10.08
N SER A 77 24.33 -12.86 -10.29
CA SER A 77 24.92 -13.52 -11.47
C SER A 77 24.20 -13.10 -12.74
N GLN A 78 22.87 -12.91 -12.69
CA GLN A 78 22.10 -12.34 -13.80
C GLN A 78 22.51 -10.90 -14.11
N VAL A 79 22.74 -10.07 -13.07
CA VAL A 79 23.26 -8.72 -13.26
C VAL A 79 24.65 -8.77 -13.90
N ARG A 80 25.54 -9.65 -13.44
CA ARG A 80 26.88 -9.84 -14.03
C ARG A 80 26.81 -10.23 -15.51
N SER A 81 25.97 -11.21 -15.87
CA SER A 81 25.75 -11.59 -17.27
C SER A 81 25.23 -10.41 -18.10
N SER A 82 24.30 -9.63 -17.56
CA SER A 82 23.78 -8.42 -18.21
C SER A 82 24.87 -7.36 -18.43
N LEU A 83 25.86 -7.23 -17.55
CA LEU A 83 27.01 -6.33 -17.74
C LEU A 83 27.94 -6.81 -18.85
N GLU A 84 28.22 -8.11 -18.89
CA GLU A 84 29.03 -8.76 -19.93
C GLU A 84 28.38 -8.59 -21.30
N GLU A 85 27.08 -8.86 -21.41
CA GLU A 85 26.28 -8.68 -22.64
C GLU A 85 26.19 -7.21 -23.08
N SER A 86 26.19 -6.27 -22.13
CA SER A 86 26.16 -4.83 -22.42
C SER A 86 27.54 -4.28 -22.82
N GLY A 87 28.59 -5.11 -22.86
CA GLY A 87 29.92 -4.72 -23.33
C GLY A 87 30.86 -4.19 -22.25
N MET A 88 30.64 -4.53 -20.97
CA MET A 88 31.63 -4.25 -19.92
C MET A 88 32.95 -4.96 -20.24
N ASN A 89 34.08 -4.23 -20.15
CA ASN A 89 35.39 -4.82 -20.43
C ASN A 89 35.76 -5.91 -19.39
N VAL A 90 36.62 -6.85 -19.81
CA VAL A 90 36.98 -8.01 -18.99
C VAL A 90 37.66 -7.61 -17.68
N GLU A 91 38.43 -6.53 -17.69
CA GLU A 91 39.17 -6.04 -16.52
C GLU A 91 38.22 -5.47 -15.44
N ALA A 92 37.27 -4.60 -15.82
CA ALA A 92 36.25 -4.08 -14.90
C ALA A 92 35.31 -5.20 -14.42
N LEU A 93 34.94 -6.14 -15.30
CA LEU A 93 34.13 -7.28 -14.90
C LEU A 93 34.87 -8.18 -13.90
N SER A 94 36.20 -8.25 -13.99
CA SER A 94 37.02 -9.04 -13.08
C SER A 94 36.99 -8.56 -11.64
N TYR A 95 36.73 -7.27 -11.42
CA TYR A 95 36.56 -6.69 -10.09
C TYR A 95 35.44 -7.39 -9.29
N PHE A 96 34.33 -7.72 -9.97
CA PHE A 96 33.19 -8.36 -9.33
C PHE A 96 33.37 -9.87 -9.13
N ASN A 97 34.45 -10.47 -9.60
CA ASN A 97 34.66 -11.92 -9.48
C ASN A 97 35.11 -12.36 -8.07
N VAL A 98 35.59 -11.42 -7.24
CA VAL A 98 36.14 -11.68 -5.90
C VAL A 98 35.09 -11.39 -4.81
N GLY A 99 35.26 -12.00 -3.63
CA GLY A 99 34.33 -11.93 -2.49
C GLY A 99 33.83 -10.51 -2.20
N GLY A 100 32.50 -10.36 -2.16
CA GLY A 100 31.78 -9.08 -2.06
C GLY A 100 31.19 -8.56 -3.37
N GLY A 101 31.66 -9.03 -4.54
CA GLY A 101 31.12 -8.62 -5.83
C GLY A 101 29.62 -8.93 -6.01
N ALA A 102 29.17 -10.07 -5.46
CA ALA A 102 27.75 -10.41 -5.43
C ALA A 102 26.90 -9.40 -4.65
N ASP A 103 27.41 -8.88 -3.53
CA ASP A 103 26.73 -7.87 -2.72
C ASP A 103 26.56 -6.55 -3.48
N LEU A 104 27.59 -6.13 -4.22
CA LEU A 104 27.55 -4.91 -5.03
C LEU A 104 26.56 -5.04 -6.19
N LEU A 105 26.69 -6.12 -6.98
CA LEU A 105 25.85 -6.32 -8.16
C LEU A 105 24.38 -6.57 -7.82
N TYR A 106 24.08 -7.17 -6.67
CA TYR A 106 22.72 -7.40 -6.21
C TYR A 106 21.92 -6.08 -6.03
N GLU A 107 22.58 -4.99 -5.66
CA GLU A 107 21.94 -3.70 -5.47
C GLU A 107 21.50 -3.05 -6.79
N LEU A 108 22.14 -3.41 -7.90
CA LEU A 108 21.81 -2.92 -9.25
C LEU A 108 20.63 -3.65 -9.90
N ARG A 109 20.03 -4.66 -9.24
CA ARG A 109 18.98 -5.53 -9.82
C ARG A 109 17.76 -4.78 -10.36
N ILE A 110 17.43 -3.62 -9.80
CA ILE A 110 16.25 -2.81 -10.14
C ILE A 110 16.40 -1.97 -11.43
N LEU A 111 17.63 -1.90 -11.94
CA LEU A 111 18.01 -1.14 -13.13
C LEU A 111 17.86 -1.97 -14.42
N THR A 112 17.73 -1.30 -15.56
CA THR A 112 17.78 -1.92 -16.89
C THR A 112 19.22 -2.34 -17.26
N ALA A 113 19.41 -3.14 -18.31
CA ALA A 113 20.75 -3.56 -18.76
C ALA A 113 21.69 -2.37 -19.05
N GLU A 114 21.19 -1.38 -19.79
CA GLU A 114 21.92 -0.14 -20.10
C GLU A 114 22.29 0.65 -18.83
N GLN A 115 21.33 0.79 -17.90
CA GLN A 115 21.57 1.47 -16.63
C GLN A 115 22.54 0.71 -15.71
N ARG A 116 22.52 -0.63 -15.73
CA ARG A 116 23.45 -1.46 -14.94
C ARG A 116 24.88 -1.20 -15.38
N LEU A 117 25.14 -1.11 -16.68
CA LEU A 117 26.48 -0.86 -17.22
C LEU A 117 27.02 0.49 -16.74
N SER A 118 26.26 1.57 -16.95
CA SER A 118 26.69 2.92 -16.55
C SER A 118 26.81 3.04 -15.03
N ALA A 119 25.87 2.49 -14.26
CA ALA A 119 25.93 2.48 -12.80
C ALA A 119 27.15 1.73 -12.25
N ALA A 120 27.44 0.54 -12.80
CA ALA A 120 28.54 -0.29 -12.32
C ALA A 120 29.90 0.34 -12.63
N LEU A 121 30.07 0.93 -13.82
CA LEU A 121 31.30 1.66 -14.17
C LEU A 121 31.50 2.89 -13.27
N TYR A 122 30.45 3.68 -13.09
CA TYR A 122 30.51 4.88 -12.26
C TYR A 122 30.81 4.54 -10.79
N ALA A 123 30.12 3.55 -10.23
CA ALA A 123 30.33 3.12 -8.85
C ALA A 123 31.70 2.47 -8.61
N LEU A 124 32.26 1.80 -9.63
CA LEU A 124 33.61 1.24 -9.59
C LEU A 124 34.67 2.37 -9.57
N ASP A 125 34.51 3.37 -10.43
CA ASP A 125 35.42 4.54 -10.50
C ASP A 125 35.48 5.28 -9.16
N HIS A 126 34.31 5.46 -8.53
CA HIS A 126 34.17 6.13 -7.22
C HIS A 126 34.39 5.18 -6.02
N ARG A 127 34.79 3.93 -6.24
CA ARG A 127 35.04 2.91 -5.19
C ARG A 127 33.94 2.80 -4.15
N MET A 128 32.69 2.79 -4.59
CA MET A 128 31.52 2.73 -3.71
C MET A 128 31.39 1.39 -3.00
N ASP A 129 30.88 1.42 -1.77
CA ASP A 129 30.47 0.21 -1.03
C ASP A 129 29.05 -0.24 -1.42
N SER A 130 28.57 -1.35 -0.84
CA SER A 130 27.22 -1.86 -1.13
C SER A 130 26.12 -0.84 -0.84
N LYS A 131 26.31 0.06 0.14
CA LYS A 131 25.35 1.13 0.42
C LYS A 131 25.36 2.16 -0.71
N GLY A 132 26.53 2.59 -1.18
CA GLY A 132 26.67 3.48 -2.32
C GLY A 132 26.05 2.91 -3.59
N TYR A 133 26.26 1.63 -3.90
CA TYR A 133 25.60 0.96 -5.04
C TYR A 133 24.08 0.97 -4.93
N ARG A 134 23.54 0.74 -3.72
CA ARG A 134 22.10 0.80 -3.46
C ARG A 134 21.54 2.20 -3.64
N ASP A 135 22.20 3.20 -3.06
CA ASP A 135 21.77 4.60 -3.13
C ASP A 135 21.81 5.07 -4.59
N LEU A 136 22.89 4.79 -5.32
CA LEU A 136 23.01 5.07 -6.76
C LEU A 136 21.88 4.43 -7.58
N ALA A 137 21.64 3.12 -7.41
CA ALA A 137 20.60 2.41 -8.16
C ALA A 137 19.19 2.97 -7.87
N ARG A 138 18.91 3.31 -6.61
CA ARG A 138 17.65 3.96 -6.22
C ARG A 138 17.53 5.33 -6.86
N SER A 139 18.57 6.15 -6.80
CA SER A 139 18.56 7.50 -7.36
C SER A 139 18.36 7.50 -8.87
N MET A 140 19.04 6.61 -9.62
CA MET A 140 18.82 6.45 -11.06
C MET A 140 17.39 6.01 -11.39
N LYS A 141 16.80 5.12 -10.58
CA LYS A 141 15.42 4.66 -10.80
C LYS A 141 14.39 5.74 -10.49
N ASP A 142 14.63 6.52 -9.45
CA ASP A 142 13.77 7.60 -8.98
C ASP A 142 13.83 8.81 -9.93
N PHE A 143 15.01 9.13 -10.49
CA PHE A 143 15.23 10.26 -11.39
C PHE A 143 14.25 10.30 -12.57
N GLY A 144 14.03 9.17 -13.24
CA GLY A 144 13.13 9.10 -14.39
C GLY A 144 11.65 9.34 -14.04
N ARG A 145 11.25 9.17 -12.78
CA ARG A 145 9.87 9.38 -12.30
C ARG A 145 9.59 10.83 -11.88
N ARG A 146 10.65 11.62 -11.72
CA ARG A 146 10.62 12.99 -11.17
C ARG A 146 10.73 14.07 -12.23
N LYS A 147 10.35 13.72 -13.46
CA LYS A 147 10.30 14.68 -14.54
C LYS A 147 9.35 15.81 -14.13
N ASN A 148 9.85 17.06 -14.19
CA ASN A 148 9.20 18.29 -13.76
C ASN A 148 9.23 18.59 -12.25
N ASP A 149 9.93 17.80 -11.43
CA ASP A 149 10.26 18.21 -10.06
C ASP A 149 11.23 19.42 -10.12
N ASP A 150 11.21 20.28 -9.10
CA ASP A 150 12.07 21.46 -9.10
C ASP A 150 13.56 21.09 -9.15
N GLY A 151 14.32 21.91 -9.88
CA GLY A 151 15.75 21.73 -10.16
C GLY A 151 16.09 20.54 -11.06
N TRP A 152 15.14 19.68 -11.44
CA TRP A 152 15.38 18.47 -12.24
C TRP A 152 16.07 18.77 -13.57
N GLU A 153 15.71 19.88 -14.23
CA GLU A 153 16.25 20.28 -15.53
C GLU A 153 17.76 20.56 -15.54
N SER A 154 18.36 20.76 -14.36
CA SER A 154 19.80 20.99 -14.21
C SER A 154 20.62 19.70 -14.16
N PHE A 155 19.97 18.54 -14.11
CA PHE A 155 20.60 17.23 -13.97
C PHE A 155 20.26 16.34 -15.17
N THR A 156 21.12 15.37 -15.45
CA THR A 156 20.92 14.38 -16.52
C THR A 156 20.57 13.00 -15.96
N SER A 157 20.16 12.08 -16.83
CA SER A 157 19.92 10.66 -16.47
C SER A 157 21.21 9.85 -16.27
N SER A 158 22.37 10.49 -16.23
CA SER A 158 23.64 9.86 -15.90
C SER A 158 23.66 9.39 -14.43
N PRO A 159 24.45 8.35 -14.09
CA PRO A 159 24.48 7.82 -12.73
C PRO A 159 24.81 8.88 -11.66
N GLY A 160 25.86 9.68 -11.90
CA GLY A 160 26.34 10.69 -10.97
C GLY A 160 25.40 11.86 -10.84
N ASP A 161 24.83 12.37 -11.93
CA ASP A 161 23.81 13.44 -11.84
C ASP A 161 22.52 12.93 -11.18
N SER A 162 22.11 11.69 -11.42
CA SER A 162 20.94 11.11 -10.75
C SER A 162 21.15 11.03 -9.24
N LEU A 163 22.35 10.63 -8.81
CA LEU A 163 22.74 10.59 -7.40
C LEU A 163 22.86 12.01 -6.82
N ALA A 164 23.48 12.94 -7.53
CA ALA A 164 23.59 14.34 -7.13
C ALA A 164 22.20 14.99 -6.98
N TYR A 165 21.26 14.70 -7.88
CA TYR A 165 19.88 15.17 -7.77
C TYR A 165 19.18 14.64 -6.53
N SER A 166 19.45 13.39 -6.13
CA SER A 166 18.91 12.84 -4.88
C SER A 166 19.45 13.55 -3.64
N TYR A 167 20.74 13.93 -3.64
CA TYR A 167 21.33 14.75 -2.56
C TYR A 167 20.78 16.18 -2.57
N PHE A 168 20.61 16.78 -3.75
CA PHE A 168 20.01 18.11 -3.91
C PHE A 168 18.58 18.18 -3.37
N ARG A 169 17.78 17.14 -3.61
CA ARG A 169 16.44 17.04 -3.03
C ARG A 169 16.48 16.86 -1.51
N LEU A 170 17.35 15.98 -1.02
CA LEU A 170 17.51 15.76 0.42
C LEU A 170 17.92 17.05 1.14
N SER A 171 18.79 17.87 0.55
CA SER A 171 19.21 19.14 1.15
C SER A 171 18.08 20.16 1.29
N LYS A 172 17.00 20.06 0.51
CA LYS A 172 15.82 20.94 0.65
C LYS A 172 14.91 20.56 1.81
N GLU A 173 14.93 19.28 2.19
CA GLU A 173 14.09 18.75 3.27
C GLU A 173 14.77 18.91 4.65
N VAL A 174 16.10 19.07 4.67
CA VAL A 174 16.91 19.19 5.88
C VAL A 174 16.89 20.62 6.41
N LYS A 175 16.52 20.77 7.69
CA LYS A 175 16.51 22.07 8.41
C LYS A 175 17.84 22.44 9.05
N ASP A 176 18.70 21.45 9.29
CA ASP A 176 20.02 21.64 9.90
C ASP A 176 21.02 22.09 8.83
N GLU A 177 21.58 23.29 9.02
CA GLU A 177 22.46 23.95 8.04
C GLU A 177 23.75 23.17 7.80
N ASP A 178 24.38 22.66 8.86
CA ASP A 178 25.65 21.93 8.76
C ASP A 178 25.46 20.59 8.02
N LEU A 179 24.33 19.94 8.29
CA LEU A 179 23.96 18.71 7.62
C LEU A 179 23.60 18.98 6.14
N ARG A 180 22.89 20.08 5.87
CA ARG A 180 22.55 20.53 4.51
C ARG A 180 23.81 20.79 3.69
N GLU A 181 24.78 21.52 4.23
CA GLU A 181 26.07 21.78 3.60
C GLU A 181 26.83 20.47 3.31
N THR A 182 26.86 19.54 4.26
CA THR A 182 27.50 18.23 4.10
C THR A 182 26.88 17.42 2.96
N ILE A 183 25.55 17.41 2.88
CA ILE A 183 24.78 16.73 1.82
C ILE A 183 25.07 17.34 0.46
N LEU A 184 25.07 18.67 0.35
CA LEU A 184 25.34 19.38 -0.90
C LEU A 184 26.76 19.15 -1.39
N LYS A 185 27.77 19.26 -0.51
CA LYS A 185 29.17 18.96 -0.85
C LYS A 185 29.32 17.55 -1.41
N ARG A 186 28.68 16.57 -0.76
CA ARG A 186 28.69 15.18 -1.22
C ARG A 186 28.00 15.01 -2.58
N GLY A 187 26.89 15.72 -2.82
CA GLY A 187 26.24 15.70 -4.13
C GLY A 187 27.09 16.33 -5.23
N ILE A 188 27.82 17.42 -4.93
CA ILE A 188 28.74 18.07 -5.86
C ILE A 188 29.90 17.14 -6.24
N GLU A 189 30.43 16.35 -5.30
CA GLU A 189 31.47 15.35 -5.56
C GLU A 189 31.03 14.28 -6.56
N TYR A 190 29.74 13.93 -6.59
CA TYR A 190 29.20 12.91 -7.49
C TYR A 190 28.64 13.46 -8.82
N ALA A 191 28.30 14.75 -8.90
CA ALA A 191 27.73 15.33 -10.11
C ALA A 191 28.69 15.25 -11.30
N GLU A 192 28.22 14.71 -12.43
CA GLU A 192 29.01 14.51 -13.65
C GLU A 192 28.98 15.74 -14.54
N THR A 193 27.87 16.50 -14.56
CA THR A 193 27.74 17.67 -15.42
C THR A 193 28.05 18.98 -14.71
N GLU A 194 28.68 19.91 -15.43
CA GLU A 194 28.93 21.27 -14.93
C GLU A 194 27.63 21.98 -14.55
N LYS A 195 26.53 21.71 -15.27
CA LYS A 195 25.20 22.27 -14.97
C LYS A 195 24.68 21.79 -13.61
N ALA A 196 24.80 20.50 -13.32
CA ALA A 196 24.41 19.93 -12.02
C ALA A 196 25.27 20.51 -10.89
N GLN A 197 26.60 20.55 -11.07
CA GLN A 197 27.52 21.13 -10.09
C GLN A 197 27.23 22.61 -9.82
N ALA A 198 27.02 23.41 -10.87
CA ALA A 198 26.71 24.83 -10.75
C ALA A 198 25.40 25.05 -9.99
N ARG A 199 24.35 24.26 -10.27
CA ARG A 199 23.07 24.35 -9.55
C ARG A 199 23.23 24.05 -8.07
N MET A 200 23.98 23.01 -7.71
CA MET A 200 24.20 22.66 -6.31
C MET A 200 25.09 23.67 -5.58
N ARG A 201 26.12 24.22 -6.24
CA ARG A 201 26.97 25.29 -5.68
C ARG A 201 26.18 26.58 -5.45
N ALA A 202 25.34 26.96 -6.41
CA ALA A 202 24.47 28.13 -6.26
C ALA A 202 23.56 27.98 -5.03
N PHE A 203 22.89 26.84 -4.88
CA PHE A 203 22.04 26.58 -3.72
C PHE A 203 22.81 26.52 -2.38
N LEU A 204 24.07 26.06 -2.41
CA LEU A 204 24.95 26.08 -1.24
C LEU A 204 25.35 27.49 -0.81
N GLU A 205 25.54 28.41 -1.76
CA GLU A 205 25.96 29.79 -1.50
C GLU A 205 24.80 30.72 -1.15
N SER A 206 23.65 30.59 -1.85
CA SER A 206 22.50 31.45 -1.65
C SER A 206 21.60 30.99 -0.50
N GLY A 207 21.51 29.68 -0.24
CA GLY A 207 20.51 29.09 0.65
C GLY A 207 19.05 29.26 0.19
N GLU A 208 18.84 30.10 -0.82
CA GLU A 208 17.59 30.43 -1.49
C GLU A 208 17.55 29.72 -2.84
N ASP A 209 16.43 29.05 -3.10
CA ASP A 209 16.12 28.51 -4.40
C ASP A 209 15.70 29.69 -5.31
N ASP A 210 16.34 29.88 -6.48
CA ASP A 210 15.86 30.83 -7.51
C ASP A 210 14.39 30.59 -7.94
N SER A 211 13.76 29.51 -7.46
CA SER A 211 12.33 29.22 -7.58
C SER A 211 11.45 29.88 -6.52
N ASP A 212 11.97 30.75 -5.65
CA ASP A 212 11.18 31.55 -4.70
C ASP A 212 10.25 32.59 -5.37
N ASP A 213 10.17 32.59 -6.71
CA ASP A 213 9.01 33.12 -7.45
C ASP A 213 7.82 32.15 -7.45
N GLN A 214 7.67 31.35 -6.40
CA GLN A 214 6.37 30.78 -6.06
C GLN A 214 5.52 31.90 -5.46
N SER A 215 4.81 32.60 -6.34
CA SER A 215 3.49 33.14 -6.04
C SER A 215 2.85 32.26 -4.98
N GLN A 216 2.44 32.82 -3.83
CA GLN A 216 1.72 32.08 -2.79
C GLN A 216 0.55 31.33 -3.44
N ILE A 217 0.77 30.08 -3.85
CA ILE A 217 -0.28 29.20 -4.28
C ILE A 217 -0.97 28.91 -2.96
N SER A 218 -2.19 29.42 -2.79
CA SER A 218 -3.04 29.09 -1.66
C SER A 218 -3.08 27.58 -1.52
N VAL A 219 -2.34 27.06 -0.54
CA VAL A 219 -2.22 25.62 -0.31
C VAL A 219 -3.53 25.18 0.32
N PHE A 220 -4.35 24.41 -0.41
CA PHE A 220 -5.49 23.73 0.18
C PHE A 220 -5.00 22.49 0.92
N GLU A 221 -5.62 22.19 2.06
CA GLU A 221 -5.33 20.99 2.82
C GLU A 221 -5.85 19.76 2.07
N ILE A 222 -4.93 18.90 1.61
CA ILE A 222 -5.26 17.62 1.01
C ILE A 222 -5.21 16.57 2.12
N LEU A 223 -6.38 16.13 2.58
CA LEU A 223 -6.50 15.07 3.56
C LEU A 223 -6.79 13.73 2.88
N ARG A 224 -6.01 12.70 3.23
CA ARG A 224 -6.26 11.33 2.80
C ARG A 224 -7.10 10.61 3.84
N MET A 225 -8.35 10.26 3.47
CA MET A 225 -9.22 9.47 4.33
C MET A 225 -8.58 8.11 4.63
N SER A 226 -8.56 7.73 5.91
CA SER A 226 -8.18 6.40 6.34
C SER A 226 -9.18 5.35 5.85
N MET A 227 -8.77 4.08 5.77
CA MET A 227 -9.69 2.98 5.45
C MET A 227 -10.84 2.86 6.46
N SER A 228 -10.61 3.26 7.72
CA SER A 228 -11.63 3.36 8.75
C SER A 228 -12.55 4.57 8.58
N GLU A 229 -12.22 5.58 7.78
CA GLU A 229 -13.11 6.71 7.46
C GLU A 229 -13.80 6.52 6.11
N ALA A 230 -13.12 5.87 5.15
CA ALA A 230 -13.66 5.53 3.84
C ALA A 230 -14.46 4.21 3.83
N GLY A 231 -14.32 3.39 4.87
CA GLY A 231 -14.90 2.06 4.96
C GLY A 231 -16.41 2.03 5.18
N THR A 232 -17.05 1.00 4.64
CA THR A 232 -18.47 0.70 4.80
C THR A 232 -18.91 0.47 6.26
N SER A 233 -17.98 0.29 7.21
CA SER A 233 -18.30 0.06 8.62
C SER A 233 -18.41 1.33 9.48
N SER A 234 -17.91 2.47 9.01
CA SER A 234 -17.95 3.75 9.73
C SER A 234 -18.73 4.83 8.99
N THR A 235 -18.90 4.69 7.67
CA THR A 235 -19.67 5.64 6.87
C THR A 235 -21.14 5.62 7.30
N PRO A 236 -21.69 6.75 7.77
CA PRO A 236 -23.06 6.80 8.23
C PRO A 236 -24.04 6.48 7.10
N TYR A 237 -25.18 5.90 7.47
CA TYR A 237 -26.31 5.71 6.56
C TYR A 237 -27.17 6.96 6.59
N MET A 238 -27.44 7.49 5.40
CA MET A 238 -28.36 8.62 5.22
C MET A 238 -29.68 8.04 4.73
N LEU A 239 -30.72 8.13 5.57
CA LEU A 239 -32.04 7.60 5.25
C LEU A 239 -33.05 8.73 5.03
N PRO A 240 -33.97 8.58 4.07
CA PRO A 240 -35.08 9.50 3.94
C PRO A 240 -36.02 9.33 5.13
N VAL A 241 -36.52 10.45 5.64
CA VAL A 241 -37.48 10.50 6.75
C VAL A 241 -38.86 10.78 6.20
N VAL A 242 -39.85 10.00 6.63
CA VAL A 242 -41.27 10.15 6.30
C VAL A 242 -42.09 10.42 7.56
N GLU A 243 -43.19 11.16 7.41
CA GLU A 243 -44.23 11.26 8.44
C GLU A 243 -45.08 9.98 8.47
N PRO A 244 -45.87 9.73 9.53
CA PRO A 244 -46.54 8.45 9.70
C PRO A 244 -47.84 8.33 8.86
N ASN A 245 -47.74 8.53 7.54
CA ASN A 245 -48.83 8.43 6.56
C ASN A 245 -48.43 7.67 5.29
N VAL A 246 -49.39 6.93 4.72
CA VAL A 246 -49.14 5.99 3.61
C VAL A 246 -48.61 6.67 2.35
N SER A 247 -49.10 7.87 2.04
CA SER A 247 -48.64 8.63 0.86
C SER A 247 -47.15 8.95 0.90
N ASP A 248 -46.61 9.38 2.04
CA ASP A 248 -45.20 9.75 2.15
C ASP A 248 -44.28 8.53 2.05
N PHE A 249 -44.71 7.39 2.61
CA PHE A 249 -43.93 6.16 2.59
C PHE A 249 -43.94 5.47 1.21
N ASP A 250 -45.04 5.59 0.46
CA ASP A 250 -45.07 5.17 -0.94
C ASP A 250 -44.20 6.08 -1.81
N ALA A 251 -44.21 7.39 -1.56
CA ALA A 251 -43.47 8.39 -2.33
C ALA A 251 -41.97 8.47 -2.01
N VAL A 252 -41.48 7.78 -0.97
CA VAL A 252 -40.08 7.86 -0.53
C VAL A 252 -39.12 7.29 -1.60
N PRO A 253 -38.03 7.98 -1.95
CA PRO A 253 -37.13 7.52 -3.00
C PRO A 253 -36.30 6.32 -2.55
N SER A 254 -35.93 5.49 -3.53
CA SER A 254 -34.85 4.51 -3.34
C SER A 254 -33.50 5.24 -3.22
N VAL A 255 -32.64 4.78 -2.30
CA VAL A 255 -31.33 5.38 -2.02
C VAL A 255 -30.24 4.34 -2.20
N SER A 256 -29.16 4.71 -2.91
CA SER A 256 -28.00 3.84 -3.16
C SER A 256 -26.69 4.57 -2.91
N LYS A 257 -25.67 3.83 -2.44
CA LYS A 257 -24.30 4.34 -2.25
C LYS A 257 -23.49 4.20 -3.55
N LYS A 258 -22.80 5.25 -3.99
CA LYS A 258 -21.96 5.27 -5.20
C LYS A 258 -20.52 5.73 -4.92
N GLY A 259 -19.56 5.06 -5.55
CA GLY A 259 -18.16 5.44 -5.58
C GLY A 259 -17.40 5.22 -4.25
N PRO A 260 -16.09 5.55 -4.21
CA PRO A 260 -15.22 5.28 -3.07
C PRO A 260 -15.50 6.17 -1.85
N PHE A 261 -16.25 7.26 -2.03
CA PHE A 261 -16.66 8.18 -0.97
C PHE A 261 -18.04 7.86 -0.36
N GLY A 262 -18.71 6.79 -0.84
CA GLY A 262 -20.01 6.38 -0.32
C GLY A 262 -21.12 7.42 -0.54
N ILE A 263 -21.07 8.16 -1.66
CA ILE A 263 -22.03 9.23 -1.97
C ILE A 263 -23.42 8.64 -2.11
N GLN A 264 -24.40 9.18 -1.38
CA GLN A 264 -25.78 8.73 -1.38
C GLN A 264 -26.53 9.34 -2.57
N HIS A 265 -27.16 8.49 -3.36
CA HIS A 265 -27.92 8.88 -4.55
C HIS A 265 -29.38 8.46 -4.39
N ALA A 266 -30.27 9.44 -4.34
CA ALA A 266 -31.71 9.26 -4.36
C ALA A 266 -32.24 9.24 -5.81
N GLU A 267 -33.26 8.42 -6.08
CA GLU A 267 -33.91 8.37 -7.40
C GLU A 267 -34.55 9.72 -7.80
N HIS A 268 -35.13 10.42 -6.84
CA HIS A 268 -35.68 11.77 -6.99
C HIS A 268 -35.45 12.60 -5.72
N GLY A 269 -35.75 13.90 -5.78
CA GLY A 269 -35.55 14.82 -4.65
C GLY A 269 -36.39 14.44 -3.43
N TRP A 270 -35.82 14.66 -2.23
CA TRP A 270 -36.48 14.46 -0.95
C TRP A 270 -36.01 15.51 0.08
N LYS A 271 -36.92 15.93 0.96
CA LYS A 271 -36.68 17.09 1.84
C LYS A 271 -35.99 16.74 3.15
N THR A 272 -36.34 15.61 3.76
CA THR A 272 -35.96 15.31 5.15
C THR A 272 -35.14 14.04 5.23
N TRP A 273 -34.00 14.12 5.90
CA TRP A 273 -33.00 13.05 5.97
C TRP A 273 -32.51 12.88 7.40
N VAL A 274 -32.14 11.66 7.76
CA VAL A 274 -31.45 11.35 9.02
C VAL A 274 -30.14 10.64 8.74
N SER A 275 -29.08 11.04 9.44
CA SER A 275 -27.77 10.37 9.42
C SER A 275 -27.68 9.44 10.62
N LEU A 276 -27.45 8.15 10.36
CA LEU A 276 -27.38 7.11 11.38
C LEU A 276 -26.03 6.38 11.31
N PRO A 277 -25.50 5.87 12.43
CA PRO A 277 -24.32 5.01 12.40
C PRO A 277 -24.57 3.76 11.55
N ALA A 278 -23.48 3.16 11.05
CA ALA A 278 -23.52 1.90 10.31
C ALA A 278 -23.74 0.69 11.24
N TRP A 279 -24.89 0.62 11.90
CA TRP A 279 -25.28 -0.55 12.69
C TRP A 279 -25.58 -1.74 11.78
N ASP A 280 -25.36 -2.95 12.28
CA ASP A 280 -25.53 -4.17 11.49
C ASP A 280 -26.96 -4.37 10.93
N PRO A 281 -28.05 -4.05 11.67
CA PRO A 281 -29.39 -4.10 11.10
C PRO A 281 -29.55 -3.22 9.85
N LEU A 282 -28.92 -2.03 9.81
CA LEU A 282 -28.96 -1.13 8.66
C LEU A 282 -28.13 -1.63 7.47
N LYS A 283 -27.02 -2.35 7.73
CA LYS A 283 -26.18 -2.91 6.67
C LYS A 283 -26.90 -4.00 5.87
N THR A 284 -27.83 -4.71 6.52
CA THR A 284 -28.58 -5.81 5.92
C THR A 284 -29.88 -5.39 5.25
N ALA A 285 -30.36 -4.17 5.55
CA ALA A 285 -31.59 -3.64 4.97
C ALA A 285 -31.40 -3.29 3.48
N VAL A 286 -32.40 -3.61 2.66
CA VAL A 286 -32.36 -3.42 1.20
C VAL A 286 -32.92 -2.06 0.82
N ALA A 287 -34.06 -1.67 1.39
CA ALA A 287 -34.72 -0.39 1.15
C ALA A 287 -35.15 0.25 2.49
N PRO A 288 -34.19 0.63 3.35
CA PRO A 288 -34.48 1.22 4.67
C PRO A 288 -35.06 2.63 4.58
N VAL A 289 -36.08 2.90 5.39
CA VAL A 289 -36.75 4.19 5.55
C VAL A 289 -36.92 4.51 7.03
N ALA A 290 -36.78 5.78 7.39
CA ALA A 290 -37.03 6.27 8.73
C ALA A 290 -38.43 6.89 8.82
N VAL A 291 -39.25 6.45 9.77
CA VAL A 291 -40.57 7.00 10.06
C VAL A 291 -40.46 7.86 11.32
N SER A 292 -40.74 9.16 11.17
CA SER A 292 -40.80 10.11 12.28
C SER A 292 -42.12 9.93 13.03
N CYS A 293 -42.08 9.62 14.31
CA CYS A 293 -43.25 9.55 15.16
C CYS A 293 -43.15 10.61 16.27
N PRO A 294 -44.06 11.59 16.32
CA PRO A 294 -44.04 12.62 17.36
C PRO A 294 -44.23 12.08 18.78
N ASN A 295 -44.79 10.88 18.92
CA ASN A 295 -45.18 10.28 20.19
C ASN A 295 -44.99 8.76 20.12
N ALA A 296 -44.41 8.18 21.17
CA ALA A 296 -44.07 6.77 21.29
C ALA A 296 -45.27 5.83 21.51
N ALA A 297 -46.49 6.35 21.65
CA ALA A 297 -47.72 5.58 21.86
C ALA A 297 -48.06 4.61 20.72
N LEU A 298 -47.49 4.82 19.53
CA LEU A 298 -47.63 3.86 18.42
C LEU A 298 -46.86 2.56 18.67
N LEU A 299 -45.88 2.55 19.58
CA LEU A 299 -45.08 1.37 19.86
C LEU A 299 -45.86 0.33 20.68
N PRO A 300 -45.75 -0.96 20.36
CA PRO A 300 -46.60 -2.02 20.89
C PRO A 300 -46.24 -2.49 22.32
N TRP A 301 -45.20 -1.94 22.96
CA TRP A 301 -44.74 -2.35 24.28
C TRP A 301 -45.24 -1.44 25.41
N LYS A 302 -45.31 -1.99 26.63
CA LYS A 302 -45.73 -1.24 27.83
C LYS A 302 -44.70 -0.14 28.15
N GLN A 303 -45.08 1.11 27.92
CA GLN A 303 -44.26 2.28 28.23
C GLN A 303 -44.67 2.94 29.54
N LYS A 304 -43.71 3.53 30.25
CA LYS A 304 -44.01 4.41 31.38
C LYS A 304 -44.71 5.68 30.86
N ARG A 305 -45.60 6.27 31.67
CA ARG A 305 -46.38 7.46 31.27
C ARG A 305 -45.55 8.64 30.76
N LYS A 306 -44.31 8.79 31.23
CA LYS A 306 -43.37 9.82 30.77
C LYS A 306 -42.80 9.55 29.37
N GLU A 307 -42.63 8.28 29.01
CA GLU A 307 -42.02 7.85 27.74
C GLU A 307 -43.03 7.89 26.58
N LEU A 308 -44.33 7.86 26.90
CA LEU A 308 -45.39 7.94 25.89
C LEU A 308 -45.28 9.22 25.06
N ASN A 309 -45.02 10.36 25.67
CA ASN A 309 -44.98 11.65 24.94
C ASN A 309 -43.64 11.94 24.25
N GLU A 310 -42.71 11.00 24.26
CA GLU A 310 -41.40 11.17 23.64
C GLU A 310 -41.47 10.89 22.13
N PRO A 311 -40.81 11.69 21.28
CA PRO A 311 -40.70 11.37 19.85
C PRO A 311 -39.83 10.12 19.64
N VAL A 312 -40.12 9.36 18.59
CA VAL A 312 -39.39 8.14 18.22
C VAL A 312 -39.18 8.11 16.71
N ILE A 313 -38.03 7.61 16.28
CA ILE A 313 -37.81 7.25 14.88
C ILE A 313 -37.90 5.73 14.75
N ILE A 314 -38.79 5.25 13.89
CA ILE A 314 -38.88 3.82 13.56
C ILE A 314 -38.16 3.59 12.25
N LEU A 315 -37.30 2.57 12.19
CA LEU A 315 -36.65 2.15 10.95
C LEU A 315 -37.34 0.92 10.41
N ALA A 316 -37.80 1.01 9.16
CA ALA A 316 -38.48 -0.06 8.44
C ALA A 316 -37.81 -0.32 7.09
N ASP A 317 -37.73 -1.58 6.71
CA ASP A 317 -37.28 -1.98 5.37
C ASP A 317 -38.48 -2.22 4.47
N LYS A 318 -38.55 -1.52 3.33
CA LYS A 318 -39.62 -1.66 2.33
C LYS A 318 -39.55 -2.99 1.59
N ASP A 319 -38.39 -3.65 1.54
CA ASP A 319 -38.22 -4.94 0.87
C ASP A 319 -38.76 -6.09 1.76
N VAL A 320 -40.09 -6.22 1.83
CA VAL A 320 -40.74 -7.30 2.58
C VAL A 320 -41.07 -8.46 1.65
N LYS A 321 -40.34 -9.56 1.79
CA LYS A 321 -40.59 -10.80 1.03
C LYS A 321 -41.48 -11.78 1.79
N ASP A 322 -41.22 -11.93 3.08
CA ASP A 322 -41.89 -12.90 3.95
C ASP A 322 -42.40 -12.22 5.23
N ILE A 323 -43.57 -12.67 5.70
CA ILE A 323 -44.14 -12.25 6.99
C ILE A 323 -43.72 -13.26 8.06
N PHE A 324 -43.10 -12.76 9.13
CA PHE A 324 -42.66 -13.53 10.28
C PHE A 324 -43.48 -13.14 11.50
N GLU A 325 -44.07 -14.11 12.19
CA GLU A 325 -44.91 -13.87 13.36
C GLU A 325 -44.21 -13.09 14.48
N ALA A 326 -42.90 -13.32 14.66
CA ALA A 326 -42.10 -12.65 15.69
C ALA A 326 -41.67 -11.21 15.33
N ALA A 327 -41.98 -10.71 14.14
CA ALA A 327 -41.60 -9.37 13.68
C ALA A 327 -42.75 -8.36 13.78
N TYR A 328 -42.40 -7.08 13.78
CA TYR A 328 -43.36 -5.99 13.64
C TYR A 328 -43.28 -5.38 12.24
N TYR A 329 -44.42 -4.92 11.76
CA TYR A 329 -44.59 -4.35 10.43
C TYR A 329 -45.30 -3.01 10.52
N VAL A 330 -44.87 -2.08 9.67
CA VAL A 330 -45.67 -0.89 9.34
C VAL A 330 -46.70 -1.33 8.32
N VAL A 331 -47.97 -1.13 8.64
CA VAL A 331 -49.10 -1.48 7.77
C VAL A 331 -50.03 -0.28 7.57
N ASP A 332 -50.80 -0.33 6.50
CA ASP A 332 -51.92 0.57 6.26
C ASP A 332 -53.12 0.17 7.14
N ASP A 333 -53.65 1.10 7.92
CA ASP A 333 -54.83 0.87 8.77
C ASP A 333 -56.16 0.88 7.99
N GLY A 334 -56.11 1.12 6.67
CA GLY A 334 -57.28 1.19 5.79
C GLY A 334 -57.89 2.60 5.70
N GLU A 335 -57.47 3.52 6.56
CA GLU A 335 -57.82 4.94 6.50
C GLU A 335 -56.63 5.80 6.01
N GLY A 336 -55.58 5.16 5.47
CA GLY A 336 -54.38 5.83 4.96
C GLY A 336 -53.40 6.25 6.05
N ARG A 337 -53.55 5.76 7.28
CA ARG A 337 -52.61 5.99 8.38
C ARG A 337 -51.78 4.74 8.65
N PHE A 338 -50.67 4.94 9.35
CA PHE A 338 -49.86 3.81 9.81
C PHE A 338 -50.40 3.20 11.09
N ALA A 339 -50.39 1.88 11.09
CA ALA A 339 -50.41 1.08 12.30
C ALA A 339 -49.13 0.23 12.38
N LEU A 340 -48.69 -0.01 13.61
CA LEU A 340 -47.71 -1.05 13.89
C LEU A 340 -48.44 -2.32 14.27
N GLN A 341 -48.20 -3.40 13.53
CA GLN A 341 -48.81 -4.70 13.81
C GLN A 341 -47.76 -5.80 13.91
N ASN A 342 -48.03 -6.77 14.78
CA ASN A 342 -47.23 -7.97 14.89
C ASN A 342 -47.54 -8.91 13.71
N GLY A 343 -46.54 -9.62 13.21
CA GLY A 343 -46.67 -10.48 12.02
C GLY A 343 -47.73 -11.58 12.12
N ALA A 344 -48.06 -12.06 13.32
CA ALA A 344 -49.17 -13.00 13.51
C ALA A 344 -50.51 -12.34 13.12
N VAL A 345 -50.74 -11.11 13.59
CA VAL A 345 -51.95 -10.32 13.27
C VAL A 345 -51.99 -9.96 11.80
N VAL A 346 -50.86 -9.57 11.21
CA VAL A 346 -50.78 -9.22 9.78
C VAL A 346 -51.16 -10.42 8.91
N SER A 347 -50.68 -11.62 9.25
CA SER A 347 -50.96 -12.85 8.51
C SER A 347 -52.44 -13.24 8.57
N GLU A 348 -53.10 -13.00 9.71
CA GLU A 348 -54.53 -13.29 9.89
C GLU A 348 -55.45 -12.23 9.26
N ALA A 349 -55.11 -10.95 9.42
CA ALA A 349 -55.95 -9.83 8.99
C ALA A 349 -55.79 -9.46 7.50
N GLY A 350 -54.72 -9.90 6.84
CA GLY A 350 -54.45 -9.59 5.44
C GLY A 350 -54.15 -8.10 5.20
N SER A 351 -53.63 -7.39 6.19
CA SER A 351 -53.31 -5.96 6.09
C SER A 351 -52.24 -5.67 5.03
N ARG A 352 -52.33 -4.51 4.36
CA ARG A 352 -51.31 -4.06 3.40
C ARG A 352 -50.02 -3.73 4.16
N VAL A 353 -49.01 -4.57 3.97
CA VAL A 353 -47.68 -4.36 4.54
C VAL A 353 -46.90 -3.33 3.73
N LEU A 354 -46.31 -2.37 4.44
CA LEU A 354 -45.50 -1.31 3.84
C LEU A 354 -44.02 -1.56 4.09
N GLY A 355 -43.65 -2.00 5.31
CA GLY A 355 -42.27 -2.32 5.64
C GLY A 355 -42.12 -3.14 6.90
N LYS A 356 -41.03 -3.89 7.00
CA LYS A 356 -40.66 -4.66 8.19
C LYS A 356 -39.85 -3.77 9.14
N VAL A 357 -40.31 -3.63 10.37
CA VAL A 357 -39.60 -2.86 11.40
C VAL A 357 -38.39 -3.65 11.89
N PHE A 358 -37.23 -3.02 11.92
CA PHE A 358 -36.00 -3.62 12.43
C PHE A 358 -35.33 -2.82 13.55
N LEU A 359 -35.68 -1.55 13.74
CA LEU A 359 -35.16 -0.73 14.84
C LEU A 359 -36.13 0.38 15.23
N ALA A 360 -36.10 0.80 16.49
CA ALA A 360 -36.76 2.01 16.97
C ALA A 360 -35.77 2.81 17.82
N LEU A 361 -35.70 4.12 17.57
CA LEU A 361 -34.74 5.03 18.16
C LEU A 361 -35.45 6.05 19.03
N ARG A 362 -34.97 6.20 20.26
CA ARG A 362 -35.30 7.34 21.11
C ARG A 362 -34.25 8.44 20.95
N PRO A 363 -34.59 9.70 21.26
CA PRO A 363 -33.63 10.78 21.37
C PRO A 363 -32.44 10.40 22.26
N PRO A 364 -31.24 10.95 22.00
CA PRO A 364 -30.10 10.79 22.90
C PRO A 364 -30.46 11.26 24.32
N ALA A 365 -30.06 10.47 25.32
CA ALA A 365 -30.14 10.92 26.71
C ALA A 365 -29.15 12.09 26.90
N PRO A 366 -29.49 13.12 27.70
CA PRO A 366 -28.51 14.12 28.09
C PRO A 366 -27.35 13.42 28.80
N GLU A 367 -26.11 13.76 28.42
CA GLU A 367 -24.91 13.29 29.11
C GLU A 367 -25.01 13.70 30.58
N VAL A 368 -25.01 12.72 31.48
CA VAL A 368 -24.72 12.95 32.89
C VAL A 368 -23.21 13.03 32.95
N ASP A 369 -22.66 14.18 33.34
CA ASP A 369 -21.22 14.40 33.53
C ASP A 369 -20.66 13.42 34.59
N GLU A 370 -20.37 12.18 34.18
CA GLU A 370 -19.59 11.20 34.96
C GLU A 370 -18.11 11.23 34.55
N ILE A 371 -17.58 12.43 34.27
CA ILE A 371 -16.13 12.67 34.18
C ILE A 371 -15.65 13.21 35.52
N ALA A 372 -15.82 12.39 36.57
CA ALA A 372 -15.06 12.54 37.80
C ALA A 372 -14.31 11.23 38.03
N SER A 373 -12.97 11.33 38.01
CA SER A 373 -12.00 10.30 38.37
C SER A 373 -11.95 9.04 37.49
N ILE A 374 -11.28 9.13 36.34
CA ILE A 374 -10.37 8.05 35.95
C ILE A 374 -8.97 8.54 36.33
N GLU A 375 -8.59 8.26 37.58
CA GLU A 375 -7.19 8.29 38.01
C GLU A 375 -6.47 7.17 37.24
N TRP A 376 -5.45 7.55 36.47
CA TRP A 376 -4.57 6.61 35.80
C TRP A 376 -3.46 6.23 36.78
N ASP A 377 -3.61 5.06 37.41
CA ASP A 377 -2.49 4.35 38.04
C ASP A 377 -1.71 3.50 37.03
#